data_AF-A0A6N0HNE0-F1
#
_entry.id   AF-A0A6N0HNE0-F1
#
_cell.length_a   1.000
_cell.length_b   1.000
_cell.length_c   1.000
_cell.angle_alpha   90.00
_cell.angle_beta   90.00
_cell.angle_gamma   90.00
#
_symmetry.space_group_name_H-M   'P 1'
#
loop_
_entity.id
_entity.type
_entity.pdbx_description
1 polymer ?
#
loop_
_entity_poly.entity_id
_entity_poly.type
_entity_poly.pdbx_seq_one_letter_code
_entity_poly.pdbx_strand_id
1 'polypeptide(L)' 'MTYYEGVKKMEEMSVNDNYIQGWVAGFLNNPEIEEQRITDEWESGYEDGKERTDTNFTNFC' A
#
# COMPACT_ATOMS: atom_id res chain seq x y z
N MET A 1 9.16 -3.59 -9.48
CA MET A 1 9.33 -3.86 -8.05
C MET A 1 8.73 -5.21 -7.72
N THR A 2 9.44 -6.06 -6.98
CA THR A 2 8.86 -7.29 -6.43
C THR A 2 8.08 -6.99 -5.15
N TYR A 3 7.21 -7.93 -4.73
CA TYR A 3 6.43 -7.79 -3.50
C TYR A 3 7.33 -7.54 -2.28
N TYR A 4 8.36 -8.38 -2.12
CA TYR A 4 9.28 -8.29 -0.99
C TYR A 4 10.06 -6.96 -0.98
N GLU A 5 10.56 -6.51 -2.13
CA GLU A 5 11.26 -5.22 -2.23
C GLU A 5 10.35 -4.05 -1.87
N GLY A 6 9.08 -4.07 -2.32
CA GLY A 6 8.12 -3.02 -2.01
C GLY A 6 7.78 -2.93 -0.53
N VAL A 7 7.41 -4.07 0.08
CA VAL A 7 7.09 -4.12 1.52
C VAL A 7 8.30 -3.73 2.37
N LYS A 8 9.47 -4.30 2.08
CA LYS A 8 10.70 -3.97 2.80
C LYS A 8 11.01 -2.47 2.73
N LYS A 9 10.90 -1.87 1.54
CA LYS A 9 11.15 -0.43 1.36
C LYS A 9 10.17 0.42 2.14
N MET A 10 8.87 0.09 2.15
CA MET A 10 7.87 0.82 2.94
C MET A 10 8.14 0.72 4.45
N GLU A 11 8.48 -0.46 4.95
CA GLU A 11 8.82 -0.67 6.37
C GLU A 11 10.08 0.12 6.77
N GLU A 12 11.15 0.08 5.96
CA GLU A 12 12.38 0.84 6.19
C GLU A 12 12.14 2.36 6.18
N MET A 13 11.15 2.82 5.43
CA MET A 13 10.74 4.21 5.34
C MET A 13 9.72 4.63 6.41
N SER A 14 9.26 3.70 7.26
CA SER A 14 8.19 3.94 8.25
C SER A 14 6.91 4.51 7.63
N VAL A 15 6.56 4.03 6.43
CA VAL A 15 5.30 4.39 5.75
C VAL A 15 4.11 3.98 6.61
N ASN A 16 3.04 4.77 6.57
CA ASN A 16 1.79 4.55 7.29
C ASN A 16 1.26 3.12 7.10
N ASP A 17 0.90 2.47 8.22
CA ASP A 17 0.46 1.07 8.23
C ASP A 17 -0.77 0.82 7.32
N ASN A 18 -1.74 1.75 7.28
CA ASN A 18 -2.92 1.59 6.42
C ASN A 18 -2.53 1.64 4.94
N TYR A 19 -1.58 2.50 4.57
CA TYR A 19 -1.03 2.54 3.22
C TYR A 19 -0.33 1.21 2.85
N ILE A 20 0.51 0.68 3.75
CA ILE A 20 1.18 -0.61 3.54
C ILE A 20 0.16 -1.72 3.32
N GLN A 21 -0.89 -1.79 4.15
CA GLN A 21 -1.95 -2.79 4.01
C GLN A 21 -2.70 -2.65 2.69
N GLY A 22 -3.01 -1.42 2.27
CA GLY A 22 -3.59 -1.13 0.96
C GLY A 22 -2.71 -1.64 -0.17
N TRP A 23 -1.44 -1.26 -0.16
CA TRP A 23 -0.46 -1.64 -1.18
C TRP A 23 -0.28 -3.15 -1.30
N VAL A 24 -0.19 -3.85 -0.17
CA VAL A 24 -0.14 -5.33 -0.14
C VAL A 24 -1.40 -5.94 -0.75
N ALA A 25 -2.59 -5.44 -0.39
CA ALA A 25 -3.85 -5.94 -0.93
C ALA A 25 -3.98 -5.70 -2.44
N GLY A 26 -3.59 -4.51 -2.92
CA GLY A 26 -3.59 -4.15 -4.34
C GLY A 26 -2.61 -5.00 -5.15
N PHE A 27 -1.38 -5.18 -4.65
CA PHE A 27 -0.36 -6.00 -5.31
C PHE A 27 -0.81 -7.44 -5.53
N LEU A 28 -1.50 -8.03 -4.55
CA LEU A 28 -2.02 -9.39 -4.58
C LEU A 28 -3.36 -9.53 -5.32
N ASN A 29 -3.98 -8.41 -5.75
CA ASN A 29 -5.33 -8.36 -6.31
C ASN A 29 -6.38 -8.96 -5.36
N ASN A 30 -6.26 -8.68 -4.06
CA ASN A 30 -7.28 -9.03 -3.10
C ASN A 30 -8.54 -8.19 -3.34
N PRO A 31 -9.74 -8.69 -2.97
CA PRO A 31 -10.93 -7.85 -2.86
C PRO A 31 -10.68 -6.68 -1.91
N GLU A 32 -11.40 -5.59 -2.13
CA GLU A 32 -11.41 -4.47 -1.18
C GLU A 32 -11.94 -4.90 0.18
N ILE A 33 -11.46 -4.23 1.24
CA ILE A 33 -11.91 -4.46 2.61
C ILE A 33 -13.27 -3.83 2.86
N GLU A 34 -13.85 -4.05 4.04
CA GLU A 34 -15.14 -3.47 4.40
C GLU A 34 -15.10 -1.94 4.32
N GLU A 35 -16.11 -1.31 3.70
CA GLU A 35 -16.19 0.15 3.48
C GLU A 35 -15.90 0.97 4.75
N GLN A 36 -16.32 0.48 5.92
CA GLN A 36 -16.09 1.14 7.22
C GLN A 36 -14.62 1.17 7.69
N ARG A 37 -13.76 0.35 7.07
CA ARG A 37 -12.32 0.25 7.38
C ARG A 37 -11.44 0.92 6.34
N ILE A 38 -12.00 1.35 5.21
CA ILE A 38 -11.28 2.07 4.17
C ILE A 38 -10.89 3.44 4.74
N THR A 39 -9.60 3.77 4.66
CA THR A 39 -9.06 5.11 4.92
C THR A 39 -8.42 5.64 3.65
N ASP A 40 -8.20 6.96 3.58
CA ASP A 40 -7.56 7.61 2.42
C ASP A 40 -6.17 7.00 2.13
N GLU A 41 -5.42 6.64 3.17
CA GLU A 41 -4.12 5.98 3.03
C GLU A 41 -4.27 4.55 2.48
N TRP A 42 -5.25 3.79 2.95
CA TRP A 42 -5.49 2.43 2.47
C TRP A 42 -5.91 2.43 1.00
N GLU A 43 -6.82 3.32 0.60
CA GLU A 43 -7.29 3.44 -0.78
C GLU A 43 -6.13 3.85 -1.70
N SER A 44 -5.33 4.85 -1.30
CA SER A 44 -4.13 5.27 -2.04
C SER A 44 -3.12 4.14 -2.18
N GLY A 45 -2.88 3.39 -1.09
CA GLY A 45 -2.02 2.21 -1.12
C GLY A 45 -2.55 1.15 -2.07
N TYR A 46 -3.85 0.87 -2.05
CA TYR A 46 -4.49 -0.16 -2.87
C TYR A 46 -4.35 0.09 -4.37
N GLU A 47 -4.53 1.33 -4.83
CA GLU A 47 -4.29 1.70 -6.23
C GLU A 47 -2.80 1.58 -6.60
N ASP A 48 -1.90 2.14 -5.79
CA ASP A 48 -0.45 2.06 -6.05
C ASP A 48 0.06 0.61 -6.02
N GLY A 49 -0.54 -0.24 -5.18
CA GLY A 49 -0.27 -1.67 -5.10
C GLY A 49 -0.65 -2.41 -6.38
N LYS A 50 -1.82 -2.11 -6.96
CA LYS A 50 -2.26 -2.66 -8.25
C LYS A 50 -1.28 -2.30 -9.37
N GLU A 51 -0.76 -1.09 -9.35
CA GLU A 51 0.24 -0.60 -10.31
C GLU A 51 1.68 -1.06 -10.00
N ARG A 52 1.92 -1.56 -8.78
CA ARG A 52 3.23 -2.00 -8.27
C ARG A 52 4.27 -0.87 -8.26
N THR A 53 3.82 0.35 -7.95
CA THR A 53 4.64 1.57 -7.92
C THR A 53 5.05 1.94 -6.50
N ASP A 54 6.18 2.63 -6.36
CA ASP A 54 6.70 3.20 -5.10
C ASP A 54 6.66 4.74 -5.10
N THR A 55 6.00 5.35 -6.08
CA THR A 55 6.02 6.79 -6.34
C THR A 55 5.51 7.60 -5.14
N ASN A 56 4.48 7.11 -4.43
CA ASN A 56 3.88 7.84 -3.33
C ASN A 56 4.37 7.43 -1.94
N PHE A 57 5.33 6.50 -1.81
CA PHE A 57 5.76 6.03 -0.49
C PHE A 57 6.16 7.18 0.45
N THR A 58 6.87 8.20 -0.06
CA THR A 58 7.29 9.36 0.73
C THR A 58 6.15 10.27 1.18
N ASN A 59 5.00 10.22 0.51
CA ASN A 59 3.83 11.04 0.86
C ASN A 59 3.10 10.51 2.10
N PHE A 60 3.38 9.26 2.49
CA PHE A 60 2.75 8.55 3.60
C PHE A 60 3.74 8.16 4.70
N CYS A 61 4.94 8.76 4.74
CA CYS A 61 5.91 8.61 5.84
C CYS A 61 5.60 9.57 7.00
#